data_AF-A0A6I3CMA7-F1
#
_entry.id   AF-A0A6I3CMA7-F1
#
_cell.length_a   1.000
_cell.length_b   1.000
_cell.length_c   1.000
_cell.angle_alpha   90.00
_cell.angle_beta   90.00
_cell.angle_gamma   90.00
#
_symmetry.space_group_name_H-M   'P 1'
#
loop_
_entity.id
_entity.type
_entity.pdbx_description
1 polymer ?
#
loop_
_entity_poly.entity_id
_entity_poly.type
_entity_poly.pdbx_seq_one_letter_code
_entity_poly.pdbx_strand_id
1 'polypeptide(L)'
;MEFMESARDWITTGPLVLFFFLAGIELRAELVDGAFRKRFSFLIPFAAALGGMVFPAFIYFLISKFSTAPSSAWGVPMATDLPLALLALSLLAKSVSNRIRGFLLALAIADDLGSIVVVAFVYHHHVDLIRLLISAVLVVAFWKVAPKFPIIAALIALITWGIFKGSGIHPTVIGVLLGICVNHNESKWLVNKLTPVINYLVIPAFIVTTLWIPWQMNAALIFSPIVLGLVIARLIGKP
;
A
#
# COMPACT_ATOMS: atom_id res chain seq x y z
N MET A 1 -3.14 -3.61 28.36
CA MET A 1 -3.48 -4.15 27.03
C MET A 1 -3.45 -3.06 25.95
N GLU A 2 -4.00 -1.86 26.19
CA GLU A 2 -3.94 -0.72 25.24
C GLU A 2 -2.53 -0.31 24.78
N PHE A 3 -1.53 -0.32 25.67
CA PHE A 3 -0.15 0.01 25.30
C PHE A 3 0.47 -1.00 24.30
N MET A 4 0.08 -2.28 24.38
CA MET A 4 0.58 -3.31 23.45
C MET A 4 -0.13 -3.24 22.10
N GLU A 5 -1.43 -2.91 22.07
CA GLU A 5 -2.16 -2.64 20.82
C GLU A 5 -1.63 -1.37 20.13
N SER A 6 -1.39 -0.30 20.88
CA SER A 6 -0.80 0.93 20.35
C SER A 6 0.64 0.69 19.85
N ALA A 7 1.48 -0.02 20.60
CA ALA A 7 2.84 -0.34 20.16
C ALA A 7 2.83 -1.21 18.89
N ARG A 8 1.96 -2.23 18.83
CA ARG A 8 1.80 -3.08 17.65
C ARG A 8 1.34 -2.27 16.45
N ASP A 9 0.32 -1.43 16.60
CA ASP A 9 -0.19 -0.56 15.55
C ASP A 9 0.87 0.47 15.09
N TRP A 10 1.70 0.99 15.98
CA TRP A 10 2.83 1.85 15.58
C TRP A 10 3.91 1.09 14.80
N ILE A 11 4.25 -0.12 15.24
CA ILE A 11 5.27 -0.97 14.60
C ILE A 11 4.79 -1.51 13.25
N THR A 12 3.49 -1.74 13.07
CA THR A 12 2.93 -2.18 11.78
C THR A 12 2.71 -1.01 10.84
N THR A 13 2.18 0.11 11.34
CA THR A 13 1.70 1.20 10.50
C THR A 13 2.80 2.17 10.10
N GLY A 14 3.75 2.49 10.98
CA GLY A 14 4.85 3.41 10.67
C GLY A 14 5.75 2.93 9.52
N PRO A 15 6.29 1.70 9.59
CA PRO A 15 7.08 1.12 8.50
C PRO A 15 6.30 1.06 7.18
N LEU A 16 5.02 0.70 7.23
CA LEU A 16 4.15 0.66 6.05
C LEU A 16 3.94 2.06 5.45
N VAL A 17 3.83 3.11 6.26
CA VAL A 17 3.76 4.50 5.77
C VAL A 17 5.06 4.90 5.07
N LEU A 18 6.22 4.52 5.62
CA LEU A 18 7.52 4.78 5.00
C LEU A 18 7.67 4.05 3.66
N PHE A 19 7.17 2.83 3.59
CA PHE A 19 7.11 2.04 2.35
C PHE A 19 6.24 2.72 1.27
N PHE A 20 5.02 3.14 1.64
CA PHE A 20 4.15 3.85 0.70
C PHE A 20 4.64 5.25 0.36
N PHE A 21 5.43 5.88 1.23
CA PHE A 21 6.16 7.10 0.90
C PHE A 21 7.20 6.88 -0.20
N LEU A 22 8.00 5.81 -0.11
CA LEU A 22 8.92 5.44 -1.20
C LEU A 22 8.14 5.15 -2.50
N ALA A 23 7.06 4.36 -2.42
CA ALA A 23 6.21 4.05 -3.58
C ALA A 23 5.64 5.33 -4.23
N GLY A 24 5.25 6.34 -3.42
CA GLY A 24 4.80 7.64 -3.91
C GLY A 24 5.90 8.43 -4.66
N ILE A 25 7.15 8.35 -4.18
CA ILE A 25 8.30 8.97 -4.86
C ILE A 25 8.56 8.28 -6.21
N GLU A 26 8.57 6.95 -6.24
CA GLU A 26 8.77 6.15 -7.45
C GLU A 26 7.65 6.39 -8.46
N LEU A 27 6.39 6.44 -8.00
CA LEU A 27 5.25 6.79 -8.85
C LEU A 27 5.43 8.17 -9.47
N ARG A 28 5.82 9.19 -8.69
CA ARG A 28 6.09 10.52 -9.22
C ARG A 28 7.19 10.49 -10.29
N ALA A 29 8.27 9.75 -10.04
CA ALA A 29 9.37 9.61 -11.00
C ALA A 29 8.88 8.96 -12.31
N GLU A 30 8.07 7.92 -12.22
CA GLU A 30 7.55 7.21 -13.40
C GLU A 30 6.55 8.05 -14.21
N LEU A 31 5.77 8.91 -13.53
CA LEU A 31 4.86 9.87 -14.14
C LEU A 31 5.58 11.01 -14.89
N VAL A 32 6.72 11.46 -14.37
CA VAL A 32 7.47 12.60 -14.94
C VAL A 32 8.43 12.13 -16.05
N ASP A 33 9.25 11.11 -15.77
CA ASP A 33 10.37 10.69 -16.62
C ASP A 33 10.22 9.27 -17.18
N GLY A 34 9.36 8.46 -16.60
CA GLY A 34 9.27 7.03 -16.88
C GLY A 34 8.26 6.63 -17.95
N ALA A 35 7.87 5.36 -17.90
CA ALA A 35 6.97 4.73 -18.86
C ALA A 35 5.58 5.38 -18.91
N PHE A 36 5.18 6.12 -17.87
CA PHE A 36 3.88 6.78 -17.78
C PHE A 36 3.84 8.20 -18.34
N ARG A 37 4.98 8.76 -18.76
CA ARG A 37 5.03 10.10 -19.38
C ARG A 37 4.13 10.21 -20.62
N LYS A 38 3.93 9.12 -21.35
CA LYS A 38 2.99 9.06 -22.48
C LYS A 38 1.57 8.84 -21.96
N ARG A 39 0.65 9.73 -22.37
CA ARG A 39 -0.75 9.86 -21.90
C ARG A 39 -1.62 8.60 -21.95
N PHE A 40 -1.16 7.49 -22.54
CA PHE A 40 -1.90 6.24 -22.64
C PHE A 40 -1.08 5.00 -22.23
N SER A 41 0.22 5.15 -21.95
CA SER A 41 1.08 4.02 -21.57
C SER A 41 0.78 3.52 -20.16
N PHE A 42 0.15 4.34 -19.31
CA PHE A 42 -0.28 3.95 -17.97
C PHE A 42 -1.59 3.14 -17.95
N LEU A 43 -2.39 3.20 -19.02
CA LEU A 43 -3.71 2.58 -19.03
C LEU A 43 -3.65 1.06 -19.00
N ILE A 44 -2.66 0.44 -19.66
CA ILE A 44 -2.53 -1.02 -19.69
C ILE A 44 -2.21 -1.57 -18.30
N PRO A 45 -1.16 -1.10 -17.59
CA PRO A 45 -0.91 -1.52 -16.20
C PRO A 45 -2.07 -1.21 -15.27
N PHE A 46 -2.70 -0.03 -15.43
CA PHE A 46 -3.81 0.37 -14.57
C PHE A 46 -5.06 -0.49 -14.78
N ALA A 47 -5.43 -0.79 -16.03
CA ALA A 47 -6.54 -1.68 -16.34
C ALA A 47 -6.26 -3.11 -15.87
N ALA A 48 -5.02 -3.57 -15.98
CA ALA A 48 -4.59 -4.87 -15.45
C ALA A 48 -4.69 -4.92 -13.92
N ALA A 49 -4.25 -3.87 -13.21
CA ALA A 49 -4.39 -3.74 -11.77
C ALA A 49 -5.88 -3.72 -11.35
N LEU A 50 -6.70 -2.90 -12.02
CA LEU A 50 -8.14 -2.85 -11.75
C LEU A 50 -8.82 -4.19 -11.97
N GLY A 51 -8.48 -4.90 -13.04
CA GLY A 51 -8.98 -6.27 -13.28
C GLY A 51 -8.55 -7.21 -12.15
N GLY A 52 -7.26 -7.18 -11.80
CA GLY A 52 -6.69 -7.94 -10.70
C GLY A 52 -7.37 -7.64 -9.36
N MET A 53 -7.88 -6.43 -9.14
CA MET A 53 -8.61 -6.08 -7.92
C MET A 53 -10.09 -6.48 -7.97
N VAL A 54 -10.80 -6.13 -9.04
CA VAL A 54 -12.25 -6.27 -9.15
C VAL A 54 -12.66 -7.75 -9.26
N PHE A 55 -11.92 -8.57 -10.00
CA PHE A 55 -12.25 -9.98 -10.18
C PHE A 55 -12.25 -10.79 -8.87
N PRO A 56 -11.18 -10.82 -8.05
CA PRO A 56 -11.18 -11.57 -6.79
C PRO A 56 -12.22 -11.02 -5.81
N ALA A 57 -12.39 -9.70 -5.74
CA ALA A 57 -13.43 -9.07 -4.93
C ALA A 57 -14.84 -9.55 -5.32
N PHE A 58 -15.12 -9.57 -6.63
CA PHE A 58 -16.41 -10.00 -7.17
C PHE A 58 -16.66 -11.50 -6.96
N ILE A 59 -15.64 -12.35 -7.21
CA ILE A 59 -15.72 -13.80 -6.98
C ILE A 59 -16.01 -14.07 -5.50
N TYR A 60 -15.29 -13.43 -4.58
CA TYR A 60 -15.55 -13.58 -3.15
C TYR A 60 -16.96 -13.14 -2.78
N PHE A 61 -17.40 -11.99 -3.29
CA PHE A 61 -18.74 -11.48 -3.03
C PHE A 61 -19.82 -12.48 -3.46
N LEU A 62 -19.68 -13.09 -4.64
CA LEU A 62 -20.58 -14.15 -5.10
C LEU A 62 -20.55 -15.37 -4.17
N ILE A 63 -19.37 -15.87 -3.81
CA ILE A 63 -19.24 -17.00 -2.88
C ILE A 63 -19.87 -16.68 -1.52
N SER A 64 -19.68 -15.46 -1.01
CA SER A 64 -20.24 -15.02 0.27
C SER A 64 -21.76 -14.97 0.27
N LYS A 65 -22.41 -14.72 -0.88
CA LYS A 65 -23.87 -14.75 -0.99
C LYS A 65 -24.47 -16.16 -0.87
N PHE A 66 -23.71 -17.18 -1.25
CA PHE A 66 -24.17 -18.58 -1.25
C PHE A 66 -23.56 -19.40 -0.10
N SER A 67 -22.93 -18.74 0.87
CA SER A 67 -22.28 -19.40 2.01
C SER A 67 -22.50 -18.60 3.30
N THR A 68 -22.03 -19.13 4.43
CA THR A 68 -22.04 -18.41 5.71
C THR A 68 -20.84 -17.47 5.87
N ALA A 69 -20.10 -17.19 4.79
CA ALA A 69 -18.96 -16.28 4.83
C ALA A 69 -19.43 -14.81 4.92
N PRO A 70 -18.74 -13.94 5.69
CA PRO A 70 -19.12 -12.54 5.81
C PRO A 70 -18.96 -11.80 4.48
N SER A 71 -20.04 -11.22 3.96
CA SER A 71 -19.99 -10.44 2.72
C SER A 71 -19.12 -9.19 2.84
N SER A 72 -18.88 -8.69 4.06
CA SER A 72 -18.00 -7.56 4.34
C SER A 72 -16.52 -7.84 4.06
N ALA A 73 -16.09 -9.09 3.89
CA ALA A 73 -14.69 -9.44 3.64
C ALA A 73 -14.27 -9.41 2.16
N TRP A 74 -15.10 -8.86 1.27
CA TRP A 74 -14.83 -8.80 -0.18
C TRP A 74 -13.57 -8.00 -0.57
N GLY A 75 -13.13 -7.06 0.27
CA GLY A 75 -11.90 -6.30 0.04
C GLY A 75 -10.62 -7.04 0.45
N VAL A 76 -10.73 -8.11 1.24
CA VAL A 76 -9.57 -8.91 1.67
C VAL A 76 -8.83 -9.62 0.51
N PRO A 77 -9.51 -10.32 -0.43
CA PRO A 77 -8.83 -10.99 -1.54
C PRO A 77 -8.35 -10.03 -2.63
N MET A 78 -8.75 -8.75 -2.56
CA MET A 78 -8.32 -7.70 -3.47
C MET A 78 -6.87 -7.27 -3.20
N ALA A 79 -6.43 -7.24 -1.94
CA ALA A 79 -5.12 -6.72 -1.56
C ALA A 79 -3.98 -7.65 -2.02
N THR A 80 -3.01 -7.10 -2.77
CA THR A 80 -1.71 -7.75 -3.02
C THR A 80 -0.71 -7.37 -1.93
N ASP A 81 0.20 -8.28 -1.61
CA ASP A 81 1.30 -7.99 -0.68
C ASP A 81 2.51 -7.45 -1.49
N LEU A 82 2.62 -6.13 -1.59
CA LEU A 82 3.71 -5.44 -2.31
C LEU A 82 5.10 -5.83 -1.80
N PRO A 83 5.38 -5.92 -0.49
CA PRO A 83 6.65 -6.46 0.01
C PRO A 83 7.02 -7.81 -0.58
N LEU A 84 6.08 -8.76 -0.64
CA LEU A 84 6.28 -10.09 -1.24
C LEU A 84 6.48 -10.00 -2.77
N ALA A 85 5.70 -9.18 -3.45
CA ALA A 85 5.82 -8.98 -4.90
C ALA A 85 7.16 -8.33 -5.29
N LEU A 86 7.63 -7.34 -4.54
CA LEU A 86 8.93 -6.69 -4.75
C LEU A 86 10.08 -7.62 -4.40
N LEU A 87 9.96 -8.44 -3.35
CA LEU A 87 10.92 -9.49 -3.04
C LEU A 87 11.04 -10.47 -4.21
N ALA A 88 9.92 -10.99 -4.71
CA ALA A 88 9.89 -11.87 -5.88
C ALA A 88 10.49 -11.20 -7.12
N LEU A 89 10.15 -9.93 -7.38
CA LEU A 89 10.70 -9.16 -8.50
C LEU A 89 12.21 -8.95 -8.36
N SER A 90 12.73 -8.71 -7.14
CA SER A 90 14.16 -8.55 -6.89
C SER A 90 14.97 -9.82 -7.17
N LEU A 91 14.37 -11.00 -6.91
CA LEU A 91 14.96 -12.30 -7.22
C LEU A 91 14.97 -12.57 -8.74
N LEU A 92 13.92 -12.14 -9.43
CA LEU A 92 13.76 -12.26 -10.89
C LEU A 92 14.42 -11.11 -11.67
N ALA A 93 14.89 -10.05 -10.99
CA ALA A 93 15.37 -8.82 -11.60
C ALA A 93 16.56 -9.04 -12.56
N LYS A 94 17.34 -10.11 -12.38
CA LYS A 94 18.48 -10.46 -13.24
C LYS A 94 18.06 -11.03 -14.60
N SER A 95 16.87 -11.59 -14.74
CA SER A 95 16.39 -12.25 -15.96
C SER A 95 15.41 -11.41 -16.79
N VAL A 96 14.99 -10.24 -16.29
CA VAL A 96 13.90 -9.45 -16.84
C VAL A 96 14.40 -8.15 -17.47
N SER A 97 13.96 -7.84 -18.70
CA SER A 97 14.33 -6.60 -19.39
C SER A 97 13.84 -5.34 -18.66
N ASN A 98 14.54 -4.21 -18.81
CA ASN A 98 14.15 -2.93 -18.18
C ASN A 98 12.71 -2.50 -18.49
N ARG A 99 12.20 -2.84 -19.69
CA ARG A 99 10.83 -2.51 -20.09
C ARG A 99 9.78 -3.30 -19.30
N ILE A 100 10.03 -4.60 -19.05
CA ILE A 100 9.15 -5.44 -18.26
C ILE A 100 9.23 -5.06 -16.78
N ARG A 101 10.42 -4.70 -16.28
CA ARG A 101 10.58 -4.21 -14.90
C ARG A 101 9.73 -2.96 -14.65
N GLY A 102 9.80 -1.98 -15.55
CA GLY A 102 8.95 -0.78 -15.48
C GLY A 102 7.46 -1.10 -15.50
N PHE A 103 7.04 -2.03 -16.38
CA PHE A 103 5.65 -2.50 -16.43
C PHE A 103 5.18 -3.18 -15.13
N LEU A 104 6.01 -4.05 -14.53
CA LEU A 104 5.67 -4.76 -13.31
C LEU A 104 5.63 -3.82 -12.09
N LEU A 105 6.56 -2.86 -12.01
CA LEU A 105 6.53 -1.81 -10.98
C LEU A 105 5.27 -0.97 -11.10
N ALA A 106 4.94 -0.54 -12.32
CA ALA A 106 3.73 0.18 -12.66
C ALA A 106 2.45 -0.55 -12.22
N LEU A 107 2.35 -1.84 -12.56
CA LEU A 107 1.22 -2.70 -12.19
C LEU A 107 1.09 -2.85 -10.67
N ALA A 108 2.20 -3.12 -9.99
CA ALA A 108 2.23 -3.35 -8.55
C ALA A 108 1.81 -2.08 -7.79
N ILE A 109 2.42 -0.92 -8.11
CA ILE A 109 2.05 0.35 -7.50
C ILE A 109 0.57 0.68 -7.73
N ALA A 110 0.04 0.44 -8.93
CA ALA A 110 -1.37 0.71 -9.23
C ALA A 110 -2.33 -0.17 -8.42
N ASP A 111 -2.05 -1.47 -8.27
CA ASP A 111 -2.86 -2.41 -7.49
C ASP A 111 -2.86 -2.07 -6.00
N ASP A 112 -1.71 -1.70 -5.42
CA ASP A 112 -1.65 -1.35 -3.99
C ASP A 112 -2.27 0.00 -3.67
N LEU A 113 -2.05 1.01 -4.51
CA LEU A 113 -2.69 2.31 -4.33
C LEU A 113 -4.20 2.21 -4.50
N GLY A 114 -4.65 1.46 -5.51
CA GLY A 114 -6.07 1.15 -5.67
C GLY A 114 -6.61 0.45 -4.43
N SER A 115 -5.89 -0.56 -3.93
CA SER A 115 -6.30 -1.33 -2.75
C SER A 115 -6.41 -0.47 -1.50
N ILE A 116 -5.44 0.40 -1.25
CA ILE A 116 -5.50 1.37 -0.14
C ILE A 116 -6.69 2.30 -0.27
N VAL A 117 -6.94 2.84 -1.47
CA VAL A 117 -8.06 3.78 -1.69
C VAL A 117 -9.39 3.09 -1.41
N VAL A 118 -9.61 1.89 -1.93
CA VAL A 118 -10.83 1.13 -1.65
C VAL A 118 -10.96 0.83 -0.17
N VAL A 119 -9.89 0.38 0.50
CA VAL A 119 -9.93 0.09 1.95
C VAL A 119 -10.22 1.37 2.76
N ALA A 120 -9.64 2.50 2.37
CA ALA A 120 -9.88 3.80 2.98
C ALA A 120 -11.35 4.21 2.92
N PHE A 121 -12.03 4.03 1.79
CA PHE A 121 -13.44 4.45 1.64
C PHE A 121 -14.46 3.42 2.12
N VAL A 122 -14.16 2.12 2.02
CA VAL A 122 -15.14 1.05 2.30
C VAL A 122 -15.17 0.65 3.77
N TYR A 123 -14.01 0.61 4.44
CA TYR A 123 -13.88 0.01 5.77
C TYR A 123 -13.84 1.02 6.93
N HIS A 124 -14.06 2.31 6.65
CA HIS A 124 -14.03 3.34 7.68
C HIS A 124 -15.43 3.88 7.98
N HIS A 125 -15.82 3.83 9.25
CA HIS A 125 -17.14 4.22 9.73
C HIS A 125 -17.19 5.65 10.32
N HIS A 126 -16.05 6.24 10.68
CA HIS A 126 -15.96 7.58 11.24
C HIS A 126 -14.76 8.34 10.68
N VAL A 127 -15.02 9.42 9.95
CA VAL A 127 -13.99 10.28 9.35
C VAL A 127 -13.94 11.61 10.09
N ASP A 128 -12.77 11.98 10.63
CA ASP A 128 -12.54 13.27 11.28
C ASP A 128 -12.08 14.30 10.23
N LEU A 129 -13.04 15.08 9.74
CA LEU A 129 -12.83 16.13 8.75
C LEU A 129 -11.82 17.19 9.19
N ILE A 130 -11.73 17.49 10.49
CA ILE A 130 -10.82 18.51 11.02
C ILE A 130 -9.38 18.02 10.86
N ARG A 131 -9.12 16.77 11.26
CA ARG A 131 -7.79 16.16 11.08
C ARG A 131 -7.40 16.05 9.61
N LEU A 132 -8.33 15.70 8.73
CA LEU A 132 -8.08 15.68 7.28
C LEU A 132 -7.69 17.04 6.74
N LEU A 133 -8.39 18.10 7.14
CA LEU A 133 -8.10 19.46 6.68
C LEU A 133 -6.73 19.93 7.19
N ILE A 134 -6.40 19.66 8.46
CA ILE A 134 -5.09 19.97 9.03
C ILE A 134 -3.98 19.22 8.27
N SER A 135 -4.16 17.91 8.03
CA SER A 135 -3.20 17.11 7.27
C SER A 135 -3.04 17.62 5.84
N ALA A 136 -4.11 18.05 5.16
CA ALA A 136 -4.04 18.62 3.82
C ALA A 136 -3.20 19.92 3.81
N VAL A 137 -3.40 20.81 4.78
CA VAL A 137 -2.58 22.03 4.93
C VAL A 137 -1.11 21.68 5.17
N LEU A 138 -0.83 20.69 6.03
CA LEU A 138 0.54 20.25 6.30
C LEU A 138 1.21 19.60 5.09
N VAL A 139 0.48 18.87 4.24
CA VAL A 139 1.01 18.35 2.97
C VAL A 139 1.40 19.50 2.04
N VAL A 140 0.60 20.56 1.96
CA VAL A 140 0.94 21.75 1.16
C VAL A 140 2.16 22.47 1.76
N ALA A 141 2.27 22.56 3.09
CA ALA A 141 3.44 23.10 3.76
C ALA A 141 4.70 22.26 3.47
N PHE A 142 4.59 20.94 3.55
CA PHE A 142 5.64 19.99 3.19
C PHE A 142 6.12 20.23 1.75
N TRP A 143 5.20 20.30 0.79
CA TRP A 143 5.54 20.50 -0.62
C TRP A 143 6.33 21.79 -0.87
N LYS A 144 6.00 22.88 -0.16
CA LYS A 144 6.71 24.16 -0.28
C LYS A 144 8.07 24.18 0.42
N VAL A 145 8.22 23.47 1.55
CA VAL A 145 9.42 23.51 2.40
C VAL A 145 10.46 22.47 1.99
N ALA A 146 10.03 21.30 1.51
CA ALA A 146 10.91 20.18 1.14
C ALA A 146 12.10 20.56 0.26
N PRO A 147 11.95 21.37 -0.81
CA PRO A 147 13.06 21.70 -1.70
C PRO A 147 14.17 22.57 -1.07
N LYS A 148 13.88 23.24 0.06
CA LYS A 148 14.80 24.18 0.70
C LYS A 148 15.32 23.66 2.04
N PHE A 149 14.48 22.96 2.79
CA PHE A 149 14.78 22.52 4.15
C PHE A 149 14.31 21.08 4.37
N PRO A 150 15.10 20.08 3.91
CA PRO A 150 14.68 18.67 3.94
C PRO A 150 14.45 18.15 5.36
N ILE A 151 15.21 18.62 6.36
CA ILE A 151 15.06 18.22 7.76
C ILE A 151 13.72 18.74 8.32
N ILE A 152 13.38 20.01 8.04
CA ILE A 152 12.11 20.61 8.48
C ILE A 152 10.95 19.91 7.79
N ALA A 153 11.08 19.60 6.50
CA ALA A 153 10.07 18.84 5.77
C ALA A 153 9.87 17.42 6.35
N ALA A 154 10.94 16.75 6.77
CA ALA A 154 10.82 15.45 7.45
C ALA A 154 10.01 15.56 8.76
N LEU A 155 10.22 16.63 9.53
CA LEU A 155 9.46 16.90 10.75
C LEU A 155 7.98 17.18 10.42
N ILE A 156 7.70 17.99 9.40
CA ILE A 156 6.33 18.24 8.93
C ILE A 156 5.67 16.92 8.51
N ALA A 157 6.37 16.06 7.75
CA ALA A 157 5.85 14.75 7.35
C ALA A 157 5.48 13.89 8.56
N LEU A 158 6.34 13.85 9.59
CA LEU A 158 6.09 13.09 10.82
C LEU A 158 4.86 13.61 11.58
N ILE A 159 4.74 14.94 11.72
CA ILE A 159 3.57 15.58 12.36
C ILE A 159 2.30 15.30 11.55
N THR A 160 2.39 15.41 10.22
CA THR A 160 1.27 15.16 9.30
C THR A 160 0.75 13.74 9.48
N TRP A 161 1.65 12.75 9.52
CA TRP A 161 1.30 11.36 9.75
C TRP A 161 0.64 11.13 11.12
N GLY A 162 1.20 11.70 12.18
CA GLY A 162 0.63 11.58 13.53
C GLY A 162 -0.79 12.12 13.63
N ILE A 163 -1.08 13.26 12.98
CA ILE A 163 -2.43 13.84 12.93
C ILE A 163 -3.36 13.00 12.05
N PHE A 164 -2.88 12.61 10.85
CA PHE A 164 -3.66 11.84 9.88
C PHE A 164 -4.05 10.46 10.41
N LYS A 165 -3.23 9.85 11.27
CA LYS A 165 -3.53 8.55 11.88
C LYS A 165 -4.88 8.52 12.61
N GLY A 166 -5.28 9.63 13.24
CA GLY A 166 -6.58 9.75 13.91
C GLY A 166 -7.72 10.21 13.00
N SER A 167 -7.48 10.38 11.69
CA SER A 167 -8.50 10.91 10.75
C SER A 167 -9.59 9.91 10.39
N GLY A 168 -9.42 8.64 10.74
CA GLY A 168 -10.30 7.57 10.27
C GLY A 168 -10.12 7.28 8.79
N ILE A 169 -8.93 7.54 8.23
CA ILE A 169 -8.47 7.02 6.94
C ILE A 169 -7.19 6.24 7.19
N HIS A 170 -6.95 5.20 6.39
CA HIS A 170 -5.76 4.36 6.52
C HIS A 170 -4.47 5.20 6.44
N PRO A 171 -3.55 5.12 7.41
CA PRO A 171 -2.42 6.06 7.50
C PRO A 171 -1.44 5.99 6.32
N THR A 172 -1.41 4.90 5.56
CA THR A 172 -0.54 4.77 4.38
C THR A 172 -0.86 5.78 3.28
N VAL A 173 -2.11 6.25 3.19
CA VAL A 173 -2.53 7.27 2.22
C VAL A 173 -1.64 8.52 2.34
N ILE A 174 -1.34 8.96 3.56
CA ILE A 174 -0.52 10.17 3.75
C ILE A 174 0.93 9.94 3.33
N GLY A 175 1.44 8.71 3.47
CA GLY A 175 2.77 8.33 2.97
C GLY A 175 2.85 8.55 1.47
N VAL A 176 1.88 8.03 0.72
CA VAL A 176 1.79 8.21 -0.75
C VAL A 176 1.71 9.68 -1.12
N LEU A 177 0.81 10.45 -0.49
CA LEU A 177 0.61 11.87 -0.80
C LEU A 177 1.88 12.69 -0.56
N LEU A 178 2.57 12.46 0.56
CA LEU A 178 3.84 13.11 0.85
C LEU A 178 4.93 12.69 -0.15
N GLY A 179 4.99 11.41 -0.53
CA GLY A 179 5.94 10.89 -1.52
C GLY A 179 5.76 11.52 -2.90
N ILE A 180 4.50 11.66 -3.35
CA ILE A 180 4.17 12.37 -4.60
C ILE A 180 4.56 13.85 -4.53
N CYS A 181 4.60 14.47 -3.35
CA CYS A 181 5.00 15.87 -3.19
C CYS A 181 6.53 16.08 -3.21
N VAL A 182 7.35 15.04 -3.04
CA VAL A 182 8.83 15.14 -3.04
C VAL A 182 9.35 15.64 -4.39
N ASN A 183 10.27 16.60 -4.35
CA ASN A 183 10.86 17.15 -5.58
C ASN A 183 11.55 16.07 -6.42
N HIS A 184 11.35 16.10 -7.73
CA HIS A 184 11.91 15.13 -8.66
C HIS A 184 13.45 15.06 -8.57
N ASN A 185 14.13 16.20 -8.40
CA ASN A 185 15.60 16.22 -8.32
C ASN A 185 16.15 15.51 -7.07
N GLU A 186 15.38 15.46 -5.98
CA GLU A 186 15.76 14.82 -4.71
C GLU A 186 15.31 13.35 -4.66
N SER A 187 14.41 12.93 -5.57
CA SER A 187 13.81 11.60 -5.59
C SER A 187 14.86 10.49 -5.62
N LYS A 188 15.88 10.60 -6.47
CA LYS A 188 16.92 9.56 -6.64
C LYS A 188 17.75 9.35 -5.37
N TRP A 189 18.11 10.44 -4.69
CA TRP A 189 18.88 10.36 -3.45
C TRP A 189 18.04 9.73 -2.32
N LEU A 190 16.79 10.17 -2.17
CA LEU A 190 15.85 9.63 -1.19
C LEU A 190 15.56 8.15 -1.44
N VAL A 191 15.30 7.77 -2.70
CA VAL A 191 15.07 6.37 -3.09
C VAL A 191 16.28 5.52 -2.71
N ASN A 192 17.49 5.86 -3.19
CA ASN A 192 18.69 5.07 -2.90
C ASN A 192 18.99 4.93 -1.40
N LYS A 193 18.61 5.92 -0.58
CA LYS A 193 18.82 5.90 0.86
C LYS A 193 17.73 5.15 1.62
N LEU A 194 16.48 5.21 1.15
CA LEU A 194 15.33 4.56 1.79
C LEU A 194 15.18 3.10 1.37
N THR A 195 15.52 2.73 0.13
CA THR A 195 15.44 1.35 -0.37
C THR A 195 16.15 0.33 0.54
N PRO A 196 17.41 0.52 1.00
CA PRO A 196 18.05 -0.45 1.89
C PRO A 196 17.33 -0.53 3.24
N VAL A 197 16.90 0.61 3.81
CA VAL A 197 16.15 0.63 5.07
C VAL A 197 14.83 -0.14 4.91
N ILE A 198 14.15 0.06 3.79
CA ILE A 198 12.89 -0.62 3.50
C ILE A 198 13.11 -2.12 3.32
N ASN A 199 14.09 -2.51 2.51
CA ASN A 199 14.33 -3.92 2.19
C ASN A 199 14.85 -4.73 3.38
N TYR A 200 15.70 -4.14 4.24
CA TYR A 200 16.31 -4.87 5.36
C TYR A 200 15.57 -4.70 6.68
N LEU A 201 14.77 -3.65 6.85
CA LEU A 201 14.09 -3.38 8.11
C LEU A 201 12.57 -3.43 7.96
N VAL A 202 12.01 -2.65 7.03
CA VAL A 202 10.54 -2.53 6.89
C VAL A 202 9.91 -3.83 6.39
N ILE A 203 10.40 -4.40 5.29
CA ILE A 203 9.85 -5.61 4.69
C ILE A 203 9.92 -6.80 5.67
N PRO A 204 11.08 -7.12 6.29
CA PRO A 204 11.15 -8.23 7.24
C PRO A 204 10.29 -8.00 8.48
N ALA A 205 10.27 -6.78 9.04
CA ALA A 205 9.42 -6.47 10.19
C ALA A 205 7.94 -6.67 9.84
N PHE A 206 7.51 -6.19 8.67
CA PHE A 206 6.13 -6.36 8.21
C PHE A 206 5.77 -7.84 8.05
N ILE A 207 6.63 -8.62 7.38
CA ILE A 207 6.44 -10.07 7.22
C ILE A 207 6.30 -10.76 8.58
N VAL A 208 7.18 -10.48 9.54
CA VAL A 208 7.09 -11.05 10.89
C VAL A 208 5.76 -10.68 11.54
N THR A 209 5.36 -9.41 11.50
CA THR A 209 4.11 -8.96 12.15
C THR A 209 2.85 -9.56 11.53
N THR A 210 2.85 -9.78 10.21
CA THR A 210 1.72 -10.35 9.46
C THR A 210 1.66 -11.87 9.62
N LEU A 211 2.80 -12.54 9.68
CA LEU A 211 2.88 -13.98 9.94
C LEU A 211 2.74 -14.35 11.42
N TRP A 212 2.80 -13.37 12.33
CA TRP A 212 2.56 -13.55 13.76
C TRP A 212 1.08 -13.76 14.05
N ILE A 213 0.56 -14.88 13.58
CA ILE A 213 -0.78 -15.37 13.85
C ILE A 213 -0.64 -16.48 14.90
N PRO A 214 -1.39 -16.43 16.03
CA PRO A 214 -1.36 -17.51 17.00
C PRO A 214 -1.77 -18.81 16.30
N TRP A 215 -0.88 -19.80 16.31
CA TRP A 215 -1.05 -21.09 15.64
C TRP A 215 -2.07 -21.94 16.40
N GLN A 216 -3.35 -21.58 16.30
CA GLN A 216 -4.47 -22.41 16.72
C GLN A 216 -5.06 -23.06 15.47
N MET A 217 -4.29 -23.94 14.83
CA MET A 217 -4.73 -24.62 13.61
C MET A 217 -5.77 -25.68 13.96
N ASN A 218 -7.04 -25.37 13.70
CA ASN A 218 -8.13 -26.35 13.74
C ASN A 218 -8.50 -26.70 12.29
N ALA A 219 -8.66 -27.99 11.98
CA ALA A 219 -9.10 -28.42 10.65
C ALA A 219 -10.43 -27.75 10.24
N ALA A 220 -11.32 -27.50 11.21
CA ALA A 220 -12.57 -26.77 10.99
C ALA A 220 -12.37 -25.30 10.58
N LEU A 221 -11.29 -24.64 11.03
CA LEU A 221 -10.96 -23.26 10.63
C LEU A 221 -10.44 -23.21 9.18
N ILE A 222 -9.66 -24.21 8.76
CA ILE A 222 -9.09 -24.28 7.41
C ILE A 222 -10.20 -24.49 6.37
N PHE A 223 -11.19 -25.33 6.67
CA PHE A 223 -12.36 -25.56 5.80
C PHE A 223 -13.51 -24.59 6.05
N SER A 224 -13.27 -23.49 6.78
CA SER A 224 -14.31 -22.49 6.99
C SER A 224 -14.68 -21.81 5.67
N PRO A 225 -15.96 -21.47 5.46
CA PRO A 225 -16.43 -20.83 4.22
C PRO A 225 -15.70 -19.52 3.91
N ILE A 226 -15.25 -18.78 4.93
CA ILE A 226 -14.45 -17.56 4.75
C ILE A 226 -13.07 -17.88 4.16
N VAL A 227 -12.34 -18.86 4.71
CA VAL A 227 -11.00 -19.23 4.23
C VAL A 227 -11.09 -19.79 2.82
N LEU A 228 -12.02 -20.72 2.56
CA LEU A 228 -12.23 -21.28 1.23
C LEU A 228 -12.62 -20.21 0.21
N GLY A 229 -13.54 -19.31 0.58
CA GLY A 229 -13.93 -18.20 -0.28
C GLY A 229 -12.75 -17.29 -0.63
N LEU A 230 -11.90 -16.96 0.35
CA LEU A 230 -10.70 -16.14 0.12
C LEU A 230 -9.68 -16.85 -0.78
N VAL A 231 -9.42 -18.15 -0.54
CA VAL A 231 -8.47 -18.93 -1.34
C VAL A 231 -8.95 -19.04 -2.78
N ILE A 232 -10.21 -19.43 -3.00
CA ILE A 232 -10.80 -19.56 -4.34
C ILE A 232 -10.79 -18.21 -5.06
N ALA A 233 -11.22 -17.14 -4.38
CA ALA A 233 -11.24 -15.80 -4.95
C ALA A 233 -9.85 -15.34 -5.40
N ARG A 234 -8.80 -15.59 -4.61
CA ARG A 234 -7.43 -15.21 -4.98
C ARG A 234 -6.86 -16.07 -6.10
N LEU A 235 -7.05 -17.39 -6.03
CA LEU A 235 -6.46 -18.33 -6.98
C LEU A 235 -7.08 -18.22 -8.37
N ILE A 236 -8.37 -17.89 -8.46
CA ILE A 236 -9.08 -17.68 -9.72
C ILE A 236 -9.01 -16.21 -10.17
N GLY A 237 -9.09 -15.27 -9.23
CA GLY A 237 -9.17 -13.84 -9.53
C GLY A 237 -7.83 -13.17 -9.86
N LYS A 238 -6.70 -13.74 -9.43
CA LYS A 238 -5.35 -13.23 -9.73
C LYS A 238 -4.44 -14.35 -10.25
N PRO A 239 -4.54 -14.73 -11.54
CA PRO A 239 -3.63 -15.68 -12.19
C PRO A 239 -2.27 -15.06 -12.55
#